data_AF-A0A5K1JXQ0-F1
#
_entry.id   AF-A0A5K1JXQ0-F1
#
_cell.length_a   1.000
_cell.length_b   1.000
_cell.length_c   1.000
_cell.angle_alpha   90.00
_cell.angle_beta   90.00
_cell.angle_gamma   90.00
#
_symmetry.space_group_name_H-M   'P 1'
#
loop_
_entity.id
_entity.type
_entity.pdbx_description
1 polymer ?
#
loop_
_entity_poly.entity_id
_entity_poly.type
_entity_poly.pdbx_seq_one_letter_code
_entity_poly.pdbx_strand_id
1 'polypeptide(L)' 'MGKDKFENEDLIKYAWPQDVWFHVDKLSSAHVYIRMPDDMTWDSIPEPVLIDCAQLVKANSIE' A
#
# COMPACT_ATOMS: atom_id res chain seq x y z
N MET A 1 -5.69 -3.73 -1.40
CA MET A 1 -4.62 -4.74 -1.46
C MET A 1 -4.95 -5.68 -2.59
N GLY A 2 -4.04 -5.85 -3.56
CA GLY A 2 -4.25 -6.86 -4.61
C GLY A 2 -3.98 -8.26 -4.05
N LYS A 3 -4.78 -9.23 -4.47
CA LYS A 3 -4.67 -10.63 -4.04
C LYS A 3 -3.55 -11.38 -4.74
N ASP A 4 -3.13 -10.91 -5.91
CA ASP A 4 -2.04 -11.47 -6.70
C ASP A 4 -1.31 -10.39 -7.50
N LYS A 5 -0.30 -10.80 -8.28
CA LYS A 5 0.49 -9.88 -9.09
C LYS A 5 -0.33 -9.14 -10.16
N PHE A 6 -1.37 -9.75 -10.71
CA PHE A 6 -2.17 -9.12 -11.77
C PHE A 6 -3.09 -8.05 -11.18
N GLU A 7 -3.74 -8.33 -10.05
CA GLU A 7 -4.51 -7.32 -9.32
C GLU A 7 -3.62 -6.17 -8.83
N ASN A 8 -2.38 -6.44 -8.43
CA ASN A 8 -1.42 -5.40 -8.05
C ASN A 8 -1.09 -4.47 -9.22
N GLU A 9 -0.82 -5.02 -10.41
CA GLU A 9 -0.54 -4.25 -11.64
C GLU A 9 -1.76 -3.42 -12.07
N ASP A 10 -2.97 -3.99 -12.01
CA ASP A 10 -4.19 -3.25 -12.32
C ASP A 10 -4.43 -2.10 -11.32
N LEU A 11 -4.18 -2.33 -10.02
CA LEU A 11 -4.29 -1.27 -9.01
C LEU A 11 -3.30 -0.12 -9.26
N ILE A 12 -2.06 -0.41 -9.69
CA ILE A 12 -1.08 0.62 -10.07
C ILE A 12 -1.56 1.38 -11.30
N LYS A 13 -2.08 0.67 -12.31
CA LYS A 13 -2.55 1.28 -13.57
C LYS A 13 -3.68 2.30 -13.35
N TYR A 14 -4.53 2.07 -12.35
CA TYR A 14 -5.65 2.95 -12.02
C TYR A 14 -5.40 3.78 -10.74
N ALA A 15 -4.15 3.87 -10.28
CA ALA A 15 -3.79 4.65 -9.11
C ALA A 15 -4.02 6.14 -9.35
N TRP A 16 -4.40 6.84 -8.28
CA TRP A 16 -4.56 8.29 -8.27
C TRP A 16 -3.37 8.97 -7.59
N PRO A 17 -3.09 10.27 -7.86
CA PRO A 17 -1.98 11.00 -7.22
C PRO A 17 -2.01 10.98 -5.68
N GLN A 18 -3.20 10.83 -5.09
CA GLN A 18 -3.42 10.74 -3.65
C GLN A 18 -3.29 9.31 -3.08
N ASP A 19 -3.00 8.31 -3.91
CA ASP A 19 -2.83 6.94 -3.44
C ASP A 19 -1.41 6.75 -2.88
N VAL A 20 -1.33 6.39 -1.60
CA VAL A 20 -0.07 6.04 -0.92
C VAL A 20 0.10 4.54 -0.98
N TRP A 21 1.20 4.10 -1.59
CA TRP A 21 1.50 2.69 -1.84
C TRP A 21 2.53 2.14 -0.85
N PHE A 22 2.26 0.93 -0.34
CA PHE A 22 3.11 0.21 0.61
C PHE A 22 3.55 -1.11 -0.01
N HIS A 23 4.85 -1.42 0.12
CA HIS A 23 5.46 -2.69 -0.23
C HIS A 23 6.67 -2.96 0.68
N VAL A 24 7.05 -4.22 0.84
CA VAL A 24 8.29 -4.59 1.52
C VAL A 24 9.45 -4.50 0.54
N ASP A 25 10.47 -3.70 0.89
CA ASP A 25 11.66 -3.53 0.06
C ASP A 25 12.34 -4.88 -0.23
N LYS A 26 12.64 -5.12 -1.51
CA LYS A 26 13.37 -6.29 -2.04
C LYS A 26 12.71 -7.66 -1.80
N LEU A 27 11.49 -7.73 -1.28
CA LEU A 27 10.76 -8.99 -1.10
C LEU A 27 9.52 -9.05 -1.99
N SER A 28 9.16 -10.28 -2.39
CA SER A 28 7.86 -10.50 -3.03
C SER A 28 6.78 -10.34 -1.95
N SER A 29 6.05 -9.22 -1.99
CA SER A 29 5.08 -8.87 -0.96
C SER A 29 3.77 -8.40 -1.54
N ALA A 30 2.71 -8.50 -0.75
CA ALA A 30 1.45 -7.84 -1.07
C ALA A 30 1.62 -6.32 -1.22
N HIS A 31 0.84 -5.73 -2.11
CA HIS A 31 0.78 -4.28 -2.27
C HIS A 31 -0.45 -3.75 -1.55
N VAL A 32 -0.25 -2.82 -0.62
CA VAL A 32 -1.33 -2.12 0.09
C VAL A 32 -1.39 -0.67 -0.39
N TYR A 33 -2.60 -0.13 -0.53
CA TYR A 33 -2.85 1.24 -0.98
C TYR A 33 -3.79 1.92 0.00
N ILE A 34 -3.46 3.14 0.40
CA ILE A 34 -4.37 4.05 1.09
C ILE A 34 -4.70 5.18 0.12
N ARG A 35 -5.99 5.42 -0.11
CA ARG A 35 -6.45 6.60 -0.84
C ARG A 35 -6.64 7.75 0.13
N MET A 36 -5.85 8.81 -0.01
CA MET A 36 -5.97 9.98 0.85
C MET A 36 -7.18 10.83 0.44
N PRO A 37 -7.88 11.44 1.41
CA PRO A 37 -8.78 12.57 1.15
C PRO A 37 -8.05 13.71 0.44
N ASP A 38 -8.77 14.49 -0.38
CA ASP A 38 -8.18 15.58 -1.17
C ASP A 38 -7.53 16.70 -0.31
N ASP A 39 -7.92 16.81 0.96
CA ASP A 39 -7.45 17.79 1.93
C ASP A 39 -6.37 17.25 2.88
N MET A 40 -5.86 16.03 2.64
CA MET A 40 -4.95 15.34 3.54
C MET A 40 -3.67 14.91 2.81
N THR A 41 -2.51 15.26 3.36
CA THR A 41 -1.20 14.88 2.82
C THR A 41 -0.70 13.57 3.43
N TRP A 42 0.18 12.84 2.73
CA TRP A 42 0.64 11.51 3.18
C TRP A 42 1.39 11.54 4.53
N ASP A 43 2.02 12.66 4.87
CA ASP A 43 2.73 12.86 6.14
C ASP A 43 1.78 13.03 7.34
N SER A 44 0.48 13.21 7.10
CA SER A 44 -0.54 13.30 8.13
C SER A 44 -1.22 11.96 8.46
N ILE A 45 -0.82 10.86 7.81
CA ILE A 45 -1.36 9.53 8.12
C ILE A 45 -1.08 9.19 9.59
N PRO A 46 -2.10 8.82 10.38
CA PRO A 46 -1.89 8.44 11.77
C PRO A 46 -0.91 7.27 11.89
N GLU A 47 0.00 7.35 12.86
CA GLU A 47 1.01 6.31 13.11
C GLU A 47 0.41 4.89 13.24
N PRO A 48 -0.74 4.67 13.93
CA PRO A 48 -1.36 3.34 13.97
C PRO A 48 -1.72 2.79 12.59
N VAL A 49 -2.18 3.66 11.67
CA VAL A 49 -2.55 3.27 10.31
C VAL A 49 -1.31 2.93 9.48
N LEU A 50 -0.22 3.68 9.66
CA LEU A 50 1.08 3.36 9.04
C LEU A 50 1.58 1.99 9.51
N ILE A 51 1.50 1.72 10.81
CA ILE A 51 1.90 0.44 11.40
C ILE A 51 1.05 -0.69 10.83
N ASP A 52 -0.27 -0.54 10.80
CA ASP A 52 -1.17 -1.57 10.27
C ASP A 52 -0.86 -1.88 8.80
N CYS A 53 -0.65 -0.87 7.96
CA CYS A 53 -0.29 -1.07 6.56
C CYS A 53 1.06 -1.78 6.41
N ALA A 54 2.06 -1.38 7.21
CA ALA A 54 3.37 -2.02 7.23
C ALA A 54 3.29 -3.49 7.69
N GLN A 55 2.47 -3.79 8.70
CA GLN A 55 2.27 -5.18 9.16
C GLN A 55 1.55 -6.02 8.11
N LEU A 56 0.55 -5.47 7.41
CA LEU A 56 -0.17 -6.17 6.35
C LEU A 56 0.76 -6.57 5.19
N VAL A 57 1.63 -5.66 4.71
CA VAL A 57 2.57 -6.00 3.62
C VAL A 57 3.62 -7.01 4.08
N LYS A 58 4.09 -6.90 5.33
CA LYS A 58 5.04 -7.85 5.92
C LYS A 58 4.44 -9.25 6.10
N ALA A 59 3.24 -9.35 6.66
CA ALA A 59 2.56 -10.62 6.92
C ALA A 59 2.25 -11.38 5.62
N ASN A 60 2.13 -10.67 4.51
CA ASN A 60 1.86 -11.23 3.19
C ASN A 60 3.09 -11.10 2.26
N SER A 61 4.29 -11.28 2.81
CA SER A 61 5.55 -11.33 2.07
C SER A 61 6.17 -12.72 2.10
N ILE A 62 6.89 -13.05 1.04
CA ILE A 62 7.63 -14.31 0.84
C ILE A 62 9.08 -13.94 0.51
N GLU A 63 10.03 -14.66 1.12
CA GLU A 63 11.47 -14.56 0.85
C GLU A 63 11.88 -15.30 -0.43
#